data_AF-A0A0V0I3H1-F1
#
_entry.id   AF-A0A0V0I3H1-F1
#
_cell.length_a   1.000
_cell.length_b   1.000
_cell.length_c   1.000
_cell.angle_alpha   90.00
_cell.angle_beta   90.00
_cell.angle_gamma   90.00
#
_symmetry.space_group_name_H-M   'P 1'
#
loop_
_entity.id
_entity.type
_entity.pdbx_description
1 polymer ?
#
loop_
_entity_poly.entity_id
_entity_poly.type
_entity_poly.pdbx_seq_one_letter_code
_entity_poly.pdbx_strand_id
1 'polypeptide(L)'
;MKDCSELFSIFKSFFAEIQNQFGVSIRTFRSDNALEYLSSQFQEFMSHRGIIHQTSCSYTPQQNGVAERKNRHLIETARTLLIESHVPLCFWGDAVLSSCYLINRMPSSSIQNQVPHSILFP
;
A
#
# COMPACT_ATOMS: atom_id res chain seq x y z
N MET A 1 -2.62 -11.09 -3.64
CA MET A 1 -1.55 -11.40 -4.62
C MET A 1 -1.31 -12.89 -4.54
N LYS A 2 -1.76 -13.65 -5.55
CA LYS A 2 -1.51 -15.10 -5.60
C LYS A 2 -0.15 -15.41 -6.23
N ASP A 3 0.45 -14.44 -6.93
CA ASP A 3 1.71 -14.59 -7.64
C ASP A 3 2.58 -13.34 -7.51
N CYS A 4 3.86 -13.51 -7.17
CA CYS A 4 4.82 -12.41 -7.04
C CYS A 4 5.17 -11.78 -8.41
N SER A 5 4.88 -12.48 -9.52
CA SER A 5 5.12 -11.99 -10.88
C SER A 5 4.25 -10.78 -11.27
N GLU A 6 3.09 -10.58 -10.62
CA GLU A 6 2.19 -9.46 -10.91
C GLU A 6 2.64 -8.14 -10.28
N LEU A 7 3.51 -8.19 -9.27
CA LEU A 7 3.88 -7.04 -8.44
C LEU A 7 4.41 -5.86 -9.27
N PHE A 8 5.31 -6.12 -10.22
CA PHE A 8 5.90 -5.07 -11.05
C PHE A 8 4.85 -4.42 -11.98
N SER A 9 3.93 -5.22 -12.52
CA SER A 9 2.84 -4.71 -13.37
C SER A 9 1.89 -3.81 -12.57
N ILE A 10 1.53 -4.24 -11.37
CA ILE A 10 0.69 -3.46 -10.44
C ILE A 10 1.40 -2.15 -10.07
N PHE A 11 2.69 -2.21 -9.72
CA PHE A 11 3.45 -1.01 -9.37
C PHE A 11 3.53 0.00 -10.51
N LYS A 12 3.78 -0.44 -11.75
CA LYS A 12 3.78 0.45 -12.93
C LYS A 12 2.43 1.14 -13.13
N SER A 13 1.34 0.40 -12.98
CA SER A 13 -0.02 0.93 -13.11
C SER A 13 -0.29 1.96 -12.01
N PHE A 14 0.05 1.64 -10.76
CA PHE A 14 -0.05 2.55 -9.63
C PHE A 14 0.79 3.82 -9.82
N PHE A 15 2.03 3.70 -10.27
CA PHE A 15 2.90 4.85 -10.55
C PHE A 15 2.26 5.79 -11.59
N ALA A 16 1.73 5.25 -12.68
CA ALA A 16 1.06 6.04 -13.71
C ALA A 16 -0.21 6.72 -13.20
N GLU A 17 -0.98 6.03 -12.35
CA GLU A 17 -2.17 6.61 -11.70
C GLU A 17 -1.79 7.79 -10.79
N ILE A 18 -0.77 7.63 -9.94
CA ILE A 18 -0.30 8.69 -9.04
C ILE A 18 0.15 9.93 -9.81
N GLN A 19 0.88 9.74 -10.91
CA GLN A 19 1.32 10.84 -11.75
C GLN A 19 0.15 11.54 -12.47
N ASN A 20 -0.74 10.78 -13.09
CA ASN A 20 -1.77 11.36 -13.96
C ASN A 20 -3.00 11.90 -13.22
N GLN A 21 -3.43 11.23 -12.14
CA GLN A 21 -4.64 11.62 -11.41
C GLN A 21 -4.36 12.69 -10.36
N PHE A 22 -3.18 12.66 -9.74
CA PHE A 22 -2.84 13.56 -8.63
C PHE A 22 -1.72 14.55 -8.96
N GLY A 23 -1.06 14.45 -10.12
CA GLY A 23 0.06 15.32 -10.50
C GLY A 23 1.28 15.15 -9.60
N VAL A 24 1.36 14.07 -8.82
CA VAL A 24 2.43 13.84 -7.83
C VAL A 24 3.51 12.95 -8.45
N SER A 25 4.76 13.38 -8.31
CA SER A 25 5.92 12.56 -8.68
C SER A 25 6.46 11.80 -7.48
N ILE A 26 6.53 10.47 -7.59
CA ILE A 26 7.17 9.62 -6.57
C ILE A 26 8.68 9.83 -6.65
N ARG A 27 9.28 10.44 -5.62
CA ARG A 27 10.74 10.72 -5.58
C ARG A 27 11.54 9.60 -4.93
N THR A 28 10.96 8.98 -3.91
CA THR A 28 11.60 7.94 -3.12
C THR A 28 10.63 6.81 -2.90
N PHE A 29 11.06 5.58 -3.16
CA PHE A 29 10.33 4.36 -2.83
C PHE A 29 11.12 3.60 -1.78
N ARG A 30 10.47 3.25 -0.66
CA ARG A 30 11.10 2.45 0.39
C ARG A 30 10.40 1.09 0.49
N SER A 31 11.18 0.02 0.42
CA SER A 31 10.70 -1.35 0.60
C SER A 31 11.53 -2.07 1.65
N ASP A 32 11.06 -3.25 2.05
CA ASP A 32 11.90 -4.23 2.70
C ASP A 32 12.91 -4.84 1.70
N ASN A 33 13.74 -5.77 2.19
CA ASN A 33 14.70 -6.52 1.37
C ASN A 33 14.05 -7.69 0.60
N ALA A 34 12.74 -7.62 0.32
CA ALA A 34 12.09 -8.66 -0.46
C ALA A 34 12.62 -8.67 -1.91
N LEU A 35 12.94 -9.86 -2.41
CA LEU A 35 13.69 -10.04 -3.66
C LEU A 35 12.94 -9.52 -4.89
N GLU A 36 11.61 -9.48 -4.83
CA GLU A 36 10.74 -8.98 -5.89
C GLU A 36 11.04 -7.51 -6.24
N TYR A 37 11.27 -6.69 -5.21
CA TYR A 37 11.62 -5.27 -5.38
C TYR A 37 13.07 -5.05 -5.83
N LEU A 38 13.91 -6.09 -5.75
CA LEU A 38 15.31 -6.06 -6.17
C LEU A 38 15.53 -6.63 -7.58
N SER A 39 14.46 -7.03 -8.28
CA SER A 39 14.56 -7.51 -9.65
C SER A 39 15.12 -6.43 -10.58
N SER A 40 15.88 -6.85 -11.61
CA SER A 40 16.52 -5.92 -12.57
C SER A 40 15.50 -5.01 -13.24
N GLN A 41 14.35 -5.55 -13.63
CA GLN A 41 13.25 -4.78 -14.25
C GLN A 41 12.75 -3.66 -13.32
N PHE A 42 12.67 -3.92 -12.02
CA PHE A 42 12.23 -2.94 -11.03
C PHE A 42 13.27 -1.83 -10.84
N GLN A 43 14.55 -2.20 -10.75
CA GLN A 43 15.67 -1.25 -10.63
C GLN A 43 15.84 -0.38 -11.89
N GLU A 44 15.72 -0.97 -13.08
CA GLU A 44 15.73 -0.25 -14.36
C GLU A 44 14.58 0.76 -14.45
N PHE A 45 13.37 0.35 -14.05
CA PHE A 45 12.22 1.25 -14.03
C PHE A 45 12.43 2.43 -13.07
N MET A 46 12.90 2.16 -11.84
CA MET A 46 13.17 3.18 -10.83
C MET A 46 14.22 4.19 -11.33
N SER A 47 15.35 3.70 -11.85
CA SER A 47 16.43 4.55 -12.35
C SER A 47 15.99 5.38 -13.57
N HIS A 48 15.28 4.80 -14.53
CA HIS A 48 14.74 5.52 -15.69
C HIS A 48 13.73 6.61 -15.30
N ARG A 49 13.00 6.41 -14.20
CA ARG A 49 12.05 7.40 -13.67
C ARG A 49 12.69 8.37 -12.66
N GLY A 50 13.97 8.21 -12.33
CA GLY A 50 14.67 9.04 -11.34
C GLY A 50 14.19 8.83 -9.90
N ILE A 51 13.62 7.66 -9.59
CA ILE A 51 13.11 7.31 -8.26
C ILE A 51 14.26 6.72 -7.44
N ILE A 52 14.47 7.25 -6.24
CA ILE A 52 15.45 6.71 -5.29
C ILE A 52 14.83 5.50 -4.59
N HIS A 53 15.31 4.29 -4.88
CA HIS A 53 14.92 3.09 -4.14
C HIS A 53 15.75 2.94 -2.87
N GLN A 54 15.08 2.91 -1.73
CA GLN A 54 15.67 2.65 -0.42
C GLN A 54 15.19 1.31 0.10
N THR A 55 16.11 0.48 0.58
CA THR A 55 15.77 -0.77 1.24
C THR A 55 16.04 -0.69 2.73
N SER A 56 15.20 -1.34 3.53
CA SER A 56 15.45 -1.44 4.96
C SER A 56 16.64 -2.36 5.24
N CYS A 57 17.48 -2.03 6.23
CA CYS A 57 18.51 -2.93 6.71
C CYS A 57 17.88 -4.22 7.26
N SER A 58 18.53 -5.36 7.01
CA SER A 58 18.13 -6.64 7.59
C SER A 58 18.02 -6.53 9.11
N TYR A 59 17.01 -7.19 9.69
CA TYR A 59 16.72 -7.18 11.13
C TYR A 59 16.31 -5.81 11.71
N THR A 60 15.92 -4.84 10.87
CA THR A 60 15.40 -3.53 11.32
C THR A 60 13.98 -3.24 10.83
N PRO A 61 12.97 -4.05 11.21
CA PRO A 61 11.58 -3.90 10.72
C PRO A 61 10.98 -2.52 11.03
N GLN A 62 11.50 -1.82 12.05
CA GLN A 62 11.07 -0.46 12.40
C GLN A 62 11.26 0.54 11.24
N GLN A 63 12.23 0.30 10.35
CA GLN A 63 12.46 1.16 9.17
C GLN A 63 11.31 1.12 8.16
N ASN A 64 10.53 0.04 8.14
CA ASN A 64 9.33 -0.14 7.31
C ASN A 64 8.02 -0.09 8.15
N GLY A 65 8.12 0.35 9.41
CA GLY A 65 7.03 0.23 10.37
C GLY A 65 5.76 1.03 10.03
N VAL A 66 5.82 2.01 9.10
CA VAL A 66 4.62 2.71 8.61
C VAL A 66 3.80 1.80 7.70
N ALA A 67 4.45 1.17 6.70
CA ALA A 67 3.79 0.25 5.79
C ALA A 67 3.26 -0.99 6.55
N GLU A 68 4.08 -1.55 7.44
CA GLU A 68 3.67 -2.70 8.26
C GLU A 68 2.46 -2.39 9.15
N ARG A 69 2.45 -1.24 9.83
CA ARG A 69 1.30 -0.83 10.66
C ARG A 69 0.05 -0.61 9.82
N LYS A 70 0.16 -0.02 8.62
CA LYS A 70 -0.98 0.20 7.74
C LYS A 70 -1.55 -1.12 7.22
N ASN A 71 -0.68 -2.05 6.83
CA ASN A 71 -1.08 -3.40 6.41
C ASN A 71 -1.77 -4.17 7.54
N ARG A 72 -1.22 -4.11 8.76
CA ARG A 72 -1.83 -4.71 9.94
C ARG A 72 -3.23 -4.15 10.20
N HIS A 73 -3.37 -2.83 10.24
CA HIS A 73 -4.66 -2.17 10.44
C HIS A 73 -5.69 -2.62 9.40
N LEU A 74 -5.32 -2.64 8.11
CA LEU A 74 -6.22 -3.08 7.03
C LEU A 74 -6.70 -4.53 7.22
N ILE A 75 -5.77 -5.45 7.50
CA ILE A 75 -6.07 -6.87 7.66
C ILE A 75 -6.90 -7.12 8.93
N GLU A 76 -6.59 -6.44 10.03
CA GLU A 76 -7.33 -6.55 11.29
C GLU A 76 -8.77 -6.05 11.11
N THR A 77 -8.97 -4.88 10.50
CA THR A 77 -10.32 -4.38 10.19
C THR A 77 -11.10 -5.35 9.30
N ALA A 78 -10.47 -5.92 8.27
CA ALA A 78 -11.12 -6.89 7.38
C ALA A 78 -11.55 -8.15 8.13
N ARG A 79 -10.69 -8.66 9.02
CA ARG A 79 -11.03 -9.80 9.88
C ARG A 79 -12.18 -9.49 10.82
N THR A 80 -12.16 -8.32 11.46
CA THR A 80 -13.25 -7.87 12.35
C THR A 80 -14.57 -7.80 11.59
N LEU A 81 -14.59 -7.21 10.39
CA LEU A 81 -15.80 -7.14 9.58
C LEU A 81 -16.35 -8.52 9.24
N LEU A 82 -15.51 -9.47 8.82
CA LEU A 82 -15.93 -10.84 8.50
C LEU A 82 -16.54 -11.55 9.70
N ILE A 83 -15.90 -11.44 10.87
CA ILE A 83 -16.35 -12.08 12.10
C ILE A 83 -17.67 -11.47 12.56
N GLU A 84 -17.76 -10.15 12.62
CA GLU A 84 -18.94 -9.44 13.14
C GLU A 84 -20.16 -9.63 12.23
N SER A 85 -19.96 -9.60 10.91
CA SER A 85 -21.04 -9.80 9.93
C SER A 85 -21.42 -11.27 9.72
N HIS A 86 -20.71 -12.21 10.37
CA HIS A 86 -20.91 -13.66 10.21
C HIS A 86 -20.80 -14.12 8.75
N VAL A 87 -19.94 -13.46 7.97
CA VAL A 87 -19.77 -13.72 6.54
C VAL A 87 -18.69 -14.80 6.32
N PRO A 88 -18.91 -15.78 5.42
CA PRO A 88 -17.93 -16.80 5.12
C PRO A 88 -16.60 -16.24 4.58
N LEU A 89 -15.50 -16.97 4.82
CA LEU A 89 -14.15 -16.56 4.39
C LEU A 89 -13.98 -16.40 2.87
N CYS A 90 -14.88 -16.98 2.05
CA CYS A 90 -14.83 -16.80 0.60
C CYS A 90 -14.98 -15.32 0.18
N PHE A 91 -15.57 -14.46 1.03
CA PHE A 91 -15.70 -13.03 0.80
C PHE A 91 -14.51 -12.21 1.34
N TRP A 92 -13.35 -12.86 1.59
CA TRP A 92 -12.15 -12.19 2.08
C TRP A 92 -11.76 -10.96 1.25
N GLY A 93 -11.82 -11.07 -0.08
CA GLY A 93 -11.50 -9.96 -0.99
C GLY A 93 -12.42 -8.76 -0.76
N ASP A 94 -13.73 -9.00 -0.68
CA ASP A 94 -14.73 -7.95 -0.45
C ASP A 94 -14.58 -7.31 0.93
N ALA A 95 -14.24 -8.09 1.95
CA ALA A 95 -13.97 -7.58 3.29
C ALA A 95 -12.74 -6.66 3.34
N VAL A 96 -11.66 -7.02 2.62
CA VAL A 96 -10.48 -6.15 2.50
C VAL A 96 -10.80 -4.87 1.75
N LEU A 97 -11.55 -4.94 0.65
CA LEU A 97 -11.99 -3.77 -0.11
C LEU A 97 -12.89 -2.85 0.75
N SER A 98 -13.84 -3.42 1.47
CA SER A 98 -14.73 -2.69 2.38
C SER A 98 -13.94 -2.02 3.52
N SER A 99 -12.95 -2.71 4.07
CA SER A 99 -12.06 -2.15 5.09
C SER A 99 -11.26 -0.98 4.56
N CYS A 100 -10.69 -1.11 3.35
CA CYS A 100 -9.96 -0.02 2.69
C CYS A 100 -10.86 1.21 2.48
N TYR A 101 -12.08 0.99 2.00
CA TYR A 101 -13.07 2.04 1.82
C TYR A 101 -13.39 2.78 3.12
N LEU A 102 -13.69 2.04 4.19
CA LEU A 102 -14.00 2.62 5.50
C LEU A 102 -12.80 3.36 6.09
N ILE A 103 -11.62 2.74 6.11
CA ILE A 103 -10.41 3.35 6.68
C ILE A 103 -10.06 4.68 5.99
N ASN A 104 -10.24 4.78 4.67
CA ASN A 104 -9.95 6.00 3.93
C ASN A 104 -11.03 7.08 4.08
N ARG A 105 -12.21 6.73 4.61
CA ARG A 105 -13.36 7.64 4.80
C ARG A 105 -13.68 7.95 6.26
N MET A 106 -12.94 7.37 7.20
CA MET A 106 -13.04 7.70 8.62
C MET A 106 -11.98 8.73 9.03
N PRO A 107 -12.28 9.59 10.03
CA PRO A 107 -11.29 10.46 10.65
C PRO A 107 -10.06 9.69 11.12
N SER A 108 -8.87 10.23 10.86
CA SER A 108 -7.62 9.62 11.32
C SER A 108 -6.80 10.57 12.18
N SER A 109 -6.39 10.11 13.36
CA SER A 109 -5.57 10.87 14.30
C SER A 109 -4.21 11.28 13.72
N SER A 110 -3.68 10.52 12.76
CA SER A 110 -2.41 10.82 12.08
C SER A 110 -2.50 12.07 11.18
N ILE A 111 -3.71 12.51 10.83
CA ILE A 111 -3.98 13.70 10.01
C ILE A 111 -4.93 14.66 10.72
N GLN A 112 -4.75 14.84 12.03
CA GLN A 112 -5.52 15.79 12.84
C GLN A 112 -7.04 15.54 12.79
N ASN A 113 -7.46 14.27 12.78
CA ASN A 113 -8.86 13.83 12.68
C ASN A 113 -9.58 14.30 11.40
N GLN A 114 -8.83 14.65 10.36
CA GLN A 114 -9.40 14.82 9.02
C GLN A 114 -9.66 13.46 8.37
N VAL A 115 -10.46 13.45 7.31
CA VAL A 115 -10.78 12.26 6.53
C VAL A 115 -9.76 12.11 5.39
N PRO A 116 -9.03 10.98 5.26
CA PRO A 116 -7.99 10.83 4.23
C PRO A 116 -8.50 11.10 2.81
N HIS A 117 -9.70 10.60 2.50
CA HIS A 117 -10.32 10.79 1.19
C HIS A 117 -10.55 12.27 0.85
N SER A 118 -10.97 13.11 1.80
CA SER A 118 -11.23 14.53 1.53
C SER A 118 -9.93 15.34 1.35
N ILE A 119 -8.82 14.87 1.90
CA ILE A 119 -7.50 15.49 1.69
C ILE A 119 -6.99 15.17 0.28
N LEU A 120 -7.17 13.93 -0.16
CA LEU A 120 -6.63 13.46 -1.43
C LEU A 120 -7.49 13.87 -2.64
N PHE A 121 -8.81 13.90 -2.46
CA PHE A 121 -9.79 14.36 -3.46
C PHE A 121 -10.54 15.57 -2.93
N PRO A 122 -9.93 16.77 -2.97
CA PRO A 122 -10.59 18.01 -2.57
C PRO A 122 -11.72 18.43 -3.51
#